data_AF-A0A343W003-F1
#
_entry.id   AF-A0A343W003-F1
#
_cell.length_a   1.000
_cell.length_b   1.000
_cell.length_c   1.000
_cell.angle_alpha   90.00
_cell.angle_beta   90.00
_cell.angle_gamma   90.00
#
_symmetry.space_group_name_H-M   'P 1'
#
loop_
_entity.id
_entity.type
_entity.pdbx_description
1 polymer ?
#
loop_
_entity_poly.entity_id
_entity_poly.type
_entity_poly.pdbx_seq_one_letter_code
_entity_poly.pdbx_strand_id
1 'polypeptide(L)'
;MRKITLQCRYCDHKMSIDVPLWKDKPQMPPYCRYASTMKTSMGASNPMDSQLGCNGVLEPYVILPNECTFVDIQSLKMQELPEAVPTGDMPRHLQLNVTRYLCEQMIPGDRVYVHGVLTSYNPNPKPNRADGTNFSYLHVLGFQKYDDMTGNDLNFDVEERNELTLLAAEHDIHQKIFKSIAPELYGMDEVKKACACLLFGGTRKRIGEETKIRGDINMLMLGDPSVAKSQVLKFVNRCAPISVYTSGKGSSAAGLTAAVMRDSQGVFSLEGGAMVLADGGVVC
;
A
#
# COMPACT_ATOMS: atom_id res chain seq x y z
N MET A 1 -0.17 10.38 -20.27
CA MET A 1 -0.76 10.45 -21.63
C MET A 1 -0.38 9.19 -22.39
N ARG A 2 -1.31 8.55 -23.11
CA ARG A 2 -1.03 7.32 -23.89
C ARG A 2 -0.65 7.62 -25.34
N LYS A 3 -1.33 8.58 -25.95
CA LYS A 3 -1.10 9.05 -27.31
C LYS A 3 -1.06 10.56 -27.28
N ILE A 4 0.05 11.13 -27.74
CA ILE A 4 0.29 12.57 -27.78
C ILE A 4 0.24 13.01 -29.24
N THR A 5 -0.62 13.97 -29.53
CA THR A 5 -0.71 14.57 -30.86
C THR A 5 0.05 15.90 -30.84
N LEU A 6 1.05 16.00 -31.71
CA LEU A 6 1.90 17.16 -31.88
C LEU A 6 1.57 17.86 -33.20
N GLN A 7 1.45 19.18 -33.19
CA GLN A 7 1.30 20.02 -34.38
C GLN A 7 2.50 20.95 -34.52
N CYS A 8 3.07 21.03 -35.72
CA CYS A 8 4.11 22.01 -36.01
C CYS A 8 3.51 23.42 -36.16
N ARG A 9 4.12 24.43 -35.54
CA ARG A 9 3.64 25.83 -35.59
C ARG A 9 3.67 26.47 -36.97
N TYR A 10 4.52 25.97 -37.87
CA TYR A 10 4.86 26.65 -39.13
C TYR A 10 4.30 25.94 -40.37
N CYS A 11 4.19 24.61 -40.34
CA CYS A 11 3.66 23.82 -41.48
C CYS A 11 2.36 23.07 -41.17
N ASP A 12 1.79 23.27 -39.99
CA ASP A 12 0.57 22.57 -39.51
C ASP A 12 0.61 21.05 -39.58
N HIS A 13 1.80 20.46 -39.74
CA HIS A 13 1.97 19.02 -39.78
C HIS A 13 1.62 18.41 -38.42
N LYS A 14 0.61 17.54 -38.41
CA LYS A 14 0.19 16.76 -37.25
C LYS A 14 0.89 15.40 -37.23
N MET A 15 1.36 15.00 -36.05
CA MET A 15 1.88 13.66 -35.82
C MET A 15 1.43 13.14 -34.47
N SER A 16 1.14 11.85 -34.39
CA SER A 16 0.85 11.20 -33.11
C SER A 16 2.01 10.33 -32.67
N ILE A 17 2.43 10.47 -31.40
CA ILE A 17 3.43 9.63 -30.76
C ILE A 17 2.73 8.81 -29.67
N ASP A 18 2.89 7.49 -29.73
CA ASP A 18 2.49 6.61 -28.63
C ASP A 18 3.57 6.66 -27.54
N VAL A 19 3.16 7.02 -26.33
CA VAL A 19 4.06 7.14 -25.18
C VAL A 19 3.77 5.99 -24.23
N PRO A 20 4.77 5.15 -23.91
CA PRO A 20 4.60 4.11 -22.91
C PRO A 20 4.35 4.74 -21.54
N LEU A 21 3.49 4.10 -20.74
CA LEU A 21 2.99 4.63 -19.47
C LEU A 21 4.09 4.93 -18.43
N TRP A 22 5.23 4.25 -18.54
CA TRP A 22 6.36 4.35 -17.61
C TRP A 22 7.39 5.43 -17.98
N LYS A 23 7.13 6.23 -19.03
CA LYS A 23 8.07 7.28 -19.47
C LYS A 23 7.49 8.67 -19.20
N ASP A 24 8.01 9.34 -18.18
CA ASP A 24 7.55 10.67 -17.75
C ASP A 24 7.73 11.76 -18.81
N LYS A 25 8.85 11.70 -19.54
CA LYS A 25 9.18 12.67 -20.59
C LYS A 25 9.31 11.99 -21.95
N PRO A 26 8.27 12.06 -22.81
CA PRO A 26 8.42 11.67 -24.20
C PRO A 26 9.45 12.59 -24.86
N GLN A 27 10.40 12.01 -25.59
CA GLN A 27 11.34 12.80 -26.36
C GLN A 27 10.63 13.37 -27.58
N MET A 28 10.44 14.69 -27.58
CA MET A 28 9.89 15.39 -28.72
C MET A 28 10.96 15.45 -29.83
N PRO A 29 10.58 15.30 -31.10
CA PRO A 29 11.51 15.51 -32.19
C PRO A 29 12.05 16.96 -32.16
N PRO A 30 13.37 17.16 -32.17
CA PRO A 30 13.96 18.51 -32.12
C PRO A 30 13.72 19.30 -33.40
N TYR A 31 13.39 18.64 -34.52
CA TYR A 31 13.15 19.25 -35.83
C TYR A 31 11.83 18.74 -36.41
N CYS A 32 11.23 19.54 -37.31
CA CYS A 32 10.01 19.14 -38.02
C CYS A 32 10.29 17.95 -38.96
N ARG A 33 9.62 16.81 -38.73
CA ARG A 33 9.77 15.60 -39.55
C ARG A 33 9.28 15.79 -40.98
N TYR A 34 8.23 16.60 -41.20
CA TYR A 34 7.71 16.87 -42.53
C TYR A 34 8.74 17.57 -43.43
N ALA A 35 9.34 18.65 -42.91
CA ALA A 35 10.46 19.35 -43.54
C ALA A 35 11.68 18.43 -43.78
N SER A 36 11.98 17.57 -42.81
CA SER A 36 13.07 16.60 -42.91
C SER A 36 12.83 15.60 -44.05
N THR A 37 11.59 15.13 -44.21
CA THR A 37 11.21 14.12 -45.22
C THR A 37 11.16 14.74 -46.61
N MET A 38 10.60 15.95 -46.75
CA MET A 38 10.59 16.74 -47.99
C MET A 38 12.01 16.97 -48.53
N LYS A 39 12.96 17.33 -47.64
CA LYS A 39 14.36 17.54 -47.98
C LYS A 39 15.04 16.27 -48.54
N THR A 40 14.67 15.10 -48.03
CA THR A 40 15.20 13.81 -48.50
C THR A 40 14.55 13.35 -49.82
N SER A 41 13.27 13.66 -50.04
CA SER A 41 12.54 13.19 -51.24
C SER A 41 12.68 14.08 -52.47
N MET A 42 12.93 15.39 -52.32
CA MET A 42 12.80 16.37 -53.42
C MET A 42 14.10 17.07 -53.84
N GLY A 43 15.24 16.81 -53.19
CA GLY A 43 16.50 17.48 -53.53
C GLY A 43 16.51 18.97 -53.17
N ALA A 44 17.70 19.52 -52.94
CA ALA A 44 17.91 20.78 -52.20
C ALA A 44 17.56 22.09 -52.93
N SER A 45 16.70 22.10 -53.95
CA SER A 45 16.52 23.29 -54.80
C SER A 45 15.09 23.50 -55.33
N ASN A 46 14.10 23.57 -54.43
CA ASN A 46 12.79 24.15 -54.77
C ASN A 46 12.57 25.47 -54.01
N PRO A 47 12.18 26.58 -54.68
CA PRO A 47 11.91 27.87 -54.03
C PRO A 47 10.68 27.85 -53.10
N MET A 48 9.89 26.76 -53.09
CA MET A 48 8.80 26.55 -52.12
C MET A 48 9.30 26.08 -50.73
N ASP A 49 10.55 25.62 -50.59
CA ASP A 49 11.12 25.28 -49.27
C ASP A 49 11.28 26.52 -48.37
N SER A 50 11.42 27.69 -48.98
CA SER A 50 11.52 29.00 -48.31
C SER A 50 10.18 29.43 -47.66
N GLN A 51 9.06 28.83 -48.08
CA GLN A 51 7.71 29.29 -47.73
C GLN A 51 7.17 28.62 -46.46
N LEU A 52 7.73 27.46 -46.08
CA LEU A 52 7.24 26.67 -44.94
C LEU A 52 7.89 27.05 -43.60
N GLY A 53 8.95 27.87 -43.56
CA GLY A 53 9.53 28.42 -42.32
C GLY A 53 10.04 27.42 -41.26
N CYS A 54 9.87 26.12 -41.46
CA CYS A 54 10.16 25.05 -40.51
C CYS A 54 11.62 24.59 -40.51
N ASN A 55 12.39 24.95 -41.53
CA ASN A 55 13.70 24.39 -41.79
C ASN A 55 14.73 24.93 -40.78
N GLY A 56 15.24 24.05 -39.92
CA GLY A 56 16.29 24.39 -38.94
C GLY A 56 15.81 25.02 -37.63
N VAL A 57 14.49 25.18 -37.44
CA VAL A 57 13.93 25.65 -36.17
C VAL A 57 13.98 24.52 -35.13
N LEU A 58 14.56 24.81 -33.98
CA LEU A 58 14.59 23.91 -32.82
C LEU A 58 13.22 23.90 -32.14
N GLU A 59 12.74 22.71 -31.79
CA GLU A 59 11.49 22.46 -31.03
C GLU A 59 10.22 23.11 -31.65
N PRO A 60 9.91 22.85 -32.94
CA PRO A 60 8.78 23.53 -33.61
C PRO A 60 7.40 22.94 -33.30
N TYR A 61 7.33 21.86 -32.50
CA TYR A 61 6.11 21.12 -32.19
C TYR A 61 5.42 21.63 -30.92
N VAL A 62 4.10 21.74 -30.97
CA VAL A 62 3.23 22.02 -29.84
C VAL A 62 2.31 20.83 -29.60
N ILE A 63 2.10 20.48 -28.34
CA ILE A 63 1.13 19.45 -27.97
C ILE A 63 -0.28 20.02 -28.15
N LEU A 64 -1.13 19.31 -28.89
CA LEU A 64 -2.56 19.60 -28.98
C LEU A 64 -3.31 18.83 -27.89
N PRO A 65 -3.68 19.45 -26.76
CA PRO A 65 -4.31 18.74 -25.65
C PRO A 65 -5.66 18.10 -26.05
N ASN A 66 -6.40 18.73 -26.96
CA ASN A 66 -7.72 18.28 -27.41
C ASN A 66 -7.69 16.97 -28.21
N GLU A 67 -6.56 16.67 -28.87
CA GLU A 67 -6.39 15.47 -29.70
C GLU A 67 -5.52 14.41 -29.00
N CYS A 68 -5.21 14.60 -27.72
CA CYS A 68 -4.44 13.66 -26.92
C CYS A 68 -5.36 12.67 -26.20
N THR A 69 -4.89 11.43 -26.03
CA THR A 69 -5.58 10.45 -25.18
C THR A 69 -4.90 10.38 -23.82
N PHE A 70 -5.67 10.63 -22.78
CA PHE A 70 -5.22 10.62 -21.39
C PHE A 70 -5.44 9.24 -20.77
N VAL A 71 -4.67 8.97 -19.72
CA VAL A 71 -4.78 7.76 -18.90
C VAL A 71 -4.63 8.20 -17.46
N ASP A 72 -5.50 7.70 -16.60
CA ASP A 72 -5.49 7.99 -15.18
C ASP A 72 -4.30 7.30 -14.50
N ILE A 73 -3.64 8.07 -13.64
CA ILE A 73 -2.53 7.64 -12.80
C ILE A 73 -2.86 8.07 -11.38
N GLN A 74 -2.75 7.14 -10.45
CA GLN A 74 -2.94 7.39 -9.02
C GLN A 74 -1.69 7.00 -8.26
N SER A 75 -1.19 7.92 -7.44
CA SER A 75 -0.09 7.66 -6.52
C SER A 75 -0.66 7.22 -5.18
N LEU A 76 -0.35 6.00 -4.74
CA LEU A 76 -0.69 5.49 -3.42
C LEU A 76 0.55 5.43 -2.53
N LYS A 77 0.36 5.44 -1.22
CA LYS A 77 1.41 5.15 -0.23
C LYS A 77 1.08 3.84 0.46
N MET A 78 1.97 2.88 0.38
CA MET A 78 1.86 1.60 1.07
C MET A 78 2.80 1.61 2.26
N GLN A 79 2.32 1.11 3.40
CA GLN A 79 3.11 0.95 4.61
C GLN A 79 3.34 -0.54 4.87
N GLU A 80 4.52 -0.87 5.41
CA GLU A 80 4.81 -2.23 5.86
C GLU A 80 3.86 -2.65 6.99
N LEU A 81 3.57 -3.95 7.07
CA LEU A 81 2.76 -4.51 8.15
C LEU A 81 3.49 -4.32 9.48
N PRO A 82 2.80 -3.88 10.55
CA PRO A 82 3.43 -3.65 11.86
C PRO A 82 4.08 -4.90 12.43
N GLU A 83 3.57 -6.09 12.10
CA GLU A 83 4.11 -7.40 12.52
C GLU A 83 5.46 -7.73 11.90
N ALA A 84 5.73 -7.23 10.68
CA ALA A 84 6.99 -7.46 9.98
C ALA A 84 8.10 -6.49 10.42
N VAL A 85 7.75 -5.45 11.18
CA VAL A 85 8.71 -4.42 11.61
C VAL A 85 9.42 -4.88 12.88
N PRO A 86 10.77 -4.93 12.87
CA PRO A 86 11.53 -5.32 14.05
C PRO A 86 11.33 -4.32 15.20
N THR A 87 11.36 -4.81 16.43
CA THR A 87 11.12 -3.98 17.62
C THR A 87 12.15 -2.85 17.71
N GLY A 88 11.68 -1.61 17.62
CA GLY A 88 12.49 -0.40 17.76
C GLY A 88 12.76 0.36 16.46
N ASP A 89 12.41 -0.18 15.29
CA ASP A 89 12.48 0.55 14.02
C ASP A 89 11.10 1.16 13.66
N MET A 90 11.11 2.27 12.92
CA MET A 90 9.87 2.92 12.48
C MET A 90 9.38 2.28 11.17
N PRO A 91 8.07 1.94 11.04
CA PRO A 91 7.55 1.32 9.83
C PRO A 91 7.86 2.18 8.61
N ARG A 92 8.40 1.55 7.57
CA ARG A 92 8.73 2.24 6.32
C ARG A 92 7.53 2.23 5.39
N HIS A 93 7.54 3.20 4.47
CA HIS A 93 6.51 3.32 3.45
C HIS A 93 7.15 3.37 2.06
N LEU A 94 6.41 2.86 1.07
CA LEU A 94 6.79 2.84 -0.33
C LEU A 94 5.70 3.56 -1.14
N GLN A 95 6.11 4.38 -2.10
CA GLN A 95 5.19 5.01 -3.03
C GLN A 95 4.86 4.02 -4.16
N LEU A 96 3.57 3.88 -4.45
CA LEU A 96 3.03 3.05 -5.52
C LEU A 96 2.46 3.95 -6.62
N ASN A 97 2.74 3.60 -7.87
CA ASN A 97 2.11 4.24 -9.03
C ASN A 97 1.16 3.24 -9.69
N VAL A 98 -0.11 3.60 -9.73
CA VAL A 98 -1.23 2.80 -10.22
C VAL A 98 -1.76 3.42 -11.49
N THR A 99 -2.19 2.60 -12.45
CA THR A 99 -2.68 3.09 -13.75
C THR A 99 -4.00 2.47 -14.17
N ARG A 100 -4.80 3.23 -14.93
CA ARG A 100 -6.04 2.78 -15.60
C ARG A 100 -7.04 2.14 -14.62
N TYR A 101 -7.37 0.87 -14.83
CA TYR A 101 -8.43 0.13 -14.16
C TYR A 101 -8.15 -0.11 -12.67
N LEU A 102 -6.88 -0.02 -12.26
CA LEU A 102 -6.46 -0.22 -10.88
C LEU A 102 -6.67 1.04 -10.03
N CYS A 103 -6.93 2.20 -10.64
CA CYS A 103 -7.26 3.43 -9.93
C CYS A 103 -8.59 3.25 -9.16
N GLU A 104 -8.67 3.86 -7.98
CA GLU A 104 -9.87 3.89 -7.11
C GLU A 104 -10.37 2.52 -6.60
N GLN A 105 -9.63 1.43 -6.81
CA GLN A 105 -10.05 0.11 -6.31
C GLN A 105 -9.83 -0.09 -4.80
N MET A 106 -8.93 0.69 -4.20
CA MET A 106 -8.45 0.51 -2.82
C MET A 106 -8.89 1.67 -1.94
N ILE A 107 -9.29 1.34 -0.72
CA ILE A 107 -9.61 2.31 0.33
C ILE A 107 -8.41 2.39 1.29
N PRO A 108 -8.03 3.58 1.76
CA PRO A 108 -6.99 3.70 2.80
C PRO A 108 -7.36 2.87 4.03
N GLY A 109 -6.47 1.96 4.43
CA GLY A 109 -6.68 1.02 5.54
C GLY A 109 -6.86 -0.44 5.09
N ASP A 110 -7.13 -0.70 3.81
CA ASP A 110 -7.18 -2.06 3.27
C ASP A 110 -5.79 -2.73 3.33
N ARG A 111 -5.76 -3.99 3.76
CA ARG A 111 -4.58 -4.86 3.66
C ARG A 111 -4.52 -5.47 2.26
N VAL A 112 -3.37 -5.34 1.59
CA VAL A 112 -3.24 -5.73 0.19
C VAL A 112 -1.88 -6.35 -0.11
N TYR A 113 -1.87 -7.36 -0.98
CA TYR A 113 -0.69 -7.76 -1.71
C TYR A 113 -0.60 -6.96 -3.01
N VAL A 114 0.57 -6.36 -3.24
CA VAL A 114 0.83 -5.52 -4.40
C VAL A 114 1.89 -6.20 -5.25
N HIS A 115 1.54 -6.49 -6.50
CA HIS A 115 2.46 -7.03 -7.48
C HIS A 115 2.89 -5.91 -8.43
N GLY A 116 4.20 -5.72 -8.57
CA GLY A 116 4.72 -4.61 -9.37
C GLY A 116 6.21 -4.70 -9.64
N VAL A 117 6.69 -3.74 -10.43
CA VAL A 117 8.10 -3.59 -10.79
C VAL A 117 8.69 -2.41 -10.02
N LEU A 118 9.72 -2.68 -9.21
CA LEU A 118 10.42 -1.63 -8.48
C LEU A 118 11.23 -0.80 -9.47
N THR A 119 10.92 0.50 -9.53
CA THR A 119 11.55 1.44 -10.46
C THR A 119 12.16 2.59 -9.68
N SER A 120 13.38 2.97 -10.04
CA SER A 120 14.05 4.12 -9.47
C SER A 120 13.97 5.31 -10.44
N TYR A 121 13.60 6.47 -9.92
CA TYR A 121 13.54 7.73 -10.65
C TYR A 121 14.37 8.79 -9.95
N ASN A 122 15.07 9.60 -10.76
CA ASN A 122 15.80 10.75 -10.27
C ASN A 122 15.07 12.03 -10.72
N PRO A 123 14.44 12.77 -9.79
CA PRO A 123 13.70 13.99 -10.12
C PRO A 123 14.61 15.13 -10.60
N ASN A 124 15.87 15.15 -10.19
CA ASN A 124 16.82 16.21 -10.51
C ASN A 124 18.18 15.61 -10.89
N PRO A 125 18.33 15.09 -12.12
CA PRO A 125 19.62 14.65 -12.62
C PRO A 125 20.53 15.88 -12.77
N LYS A 126 21.41 16.12 -11.78
CA LYS A 126 22.42 17.18 -11.88
C LYS A 126 23.53 16.68 -12.81
N PRO A 127 23.85 17.37 -13.90
CA PRO A 127 24.75 16.87 -14.93
C PRO A 127 26.22 16.69 -14.47
N ASN A 128 26.62 17.31 -13.35
CA ASN A 128 28.02 17.35 -12.89
C ASN A 128 28.25 16.88 -11.44
N ARG A 129 27.23 16.32 -10.76
CA ARG A 129 27.42 15.67 -9.46
C ARG A 129 26.68 14.33 -9.48
N ALA A 130 27.44 13.25 -9.33
CA ALA A 130 26.91 11.92 -9.08
C ALA A 130 26.33 11.84 -7.66
N ASP A 131 25.32 12.66 -7.36
CA ASP A 131 24.53 12.51 -6.15
C ASP A 131 23.44 11.48 -6.50
N GLY A 132 23.73 10.22 -6.19
CA GLY A 132 22.97 9.05 -6.59
C GLY A 132 21.73 8.79 -5.75
N THR A 133 21.10 9.82 -5.18
CA THR A 133 19.87 9.68 -4.40
C THR A 133 18.69 9.50 -5.35
N ASN A 134 18.51 8.26 -5.79
CA ASN A 134 17.35 7.87 -6.56
C ASN A 134 16.17 7.61 -5.62
N PHE A 135 15.00 8.14 -5.96
CA PHE A 135 13.76 7.78 -5.29
C PHE A 135 13.22 6.51 -5.93
N SER A 136 12.85 5.54 -5.11
CA SER A 136 12.27 4.29 -5.58
C SER A 136 10.76 4.32 -5.38
N TYR A 137 10.03 3.94 -6.43
CA TYR A 137 8.59 3.71 -6.37
C TYR A 137 8.26 2.37 -7.04
N LEU A 138 7.14 1.78 -6.67
CA LEU A 138 6.67 0.54 -7.27
C LEU A 138 5.65 0.86 -8.36
N HIS A 139 5.89 0.39 -9.58
CA HIS A 139 4.87 0.42 -10.61
C HIS A 139 3.96 -0.80 -10.48
N VAL A 140 2.69 -0.56 -10.17
CA VAL A 140 1.75 -1.65 -9.86
C VAL A 140 1.19 -2.27 -11.13
N LEU A 141 1.30 -3.60 -11.21
CA LEU A 141 0.70 -4.43 -12.26
C LEU A 141 -0.64 -5.03 -11.81
N GLY A 142 -0.79 -5.31 -10.52
CA GLY A 142 -2.01 -5.87 -9.95
C GLY A 142 -2.07 -5.78 -8.43
N PHE A 143 -3.30 -5.80 -7.92
CA PHE A 143 -3.61 -5.84 -6.49
C PHE A 143 -4.35 -7.12 -6.17
N GLN A 144 -4.06 -7.69 -5.00
CA GLN A 144 -4.86 -8.72 -4.39
C GLN A 144 -5.24 -8.21 -3.00
N LYS A 145 -6.55 -8.02 -2.77
CA LYS A 145 -7.05 -7.65 -1.43
C LYS A 145 -6.83 -8.82 -0.50
N TYR A 146 -6.29 -8.53 0.68
CA TYR A 146 -6.21 -9.49 1.77
C TYR A 146 -7.59 -9.52 2.44
N ASP A 147 -8.40 -10.51 2.09
CA ASP A 147 -9.75 -10.64 2.64
C ASP A 147 -9.66 -11.29 4.03
N ASP A 148 -9.39 -10.48 5.05
CA ASP A 148 -9.23 -10.87 6.46
C ASP A 148 -10.52 -11.47 7.07
N MET A 149 -11.63 -11.56 6.31
CA MET A 149 -12.92 -12.03 6.82
C MET A 149 -13.20 -13.52 6.54
N THR A 150 -12.34 -14.21 5.81
CA THR A 150 -12.39 -15.67 5.70
C THR A 150 -10.97 -16.21 5.80
N GLY A 151 -10.67 -16.94 6.89
CA GLY A 151 -9.46 -17.77 7.01
C GLY A 151 -9.42 -18.93 6.00
N ASN A 152 -9.69 -18.65 4.73
CA ASN A 152 -9.73 -19.58 3.62
C ASN A 152 -8.40 -19.70 2.88
N ASP A 153 -7.44 -18.79 3.09
CA ASP A 153 -6.10 -18.85 2.48
C ASP A 153 -5.02 -19.37 3.43
N LEU A 154 -5.40 -19.97 4.56
CA LEU A 154 -4.55 -20.97 5.20
C LEU A 154 -4.77 -22.26 4.40
N ASN A 155 -3.97 -22.43 3.35
CA ASN A 155 -3.78 -23.71 2.68
C ASN A 155 -3.07 -24.65 3.66
N PHE A 156 -3.79 -25.10 4.68
CA PHE A 156 -3.33 -26.17 5.54
C PHE A 156 -3.16 -27.42 4.69
N ASP A 157 -2.05 -28.12 4.90
CA ASP A 157 -1.90 -29.44 4.35
C ASP A 157 -2.95 -30.40 4.96
N VAL A 158 -3.22 -31.50 4.26
CA VAL A 158 -4.18 -32.51 4.74
C VAL A 158 -3.73 -33.09 6.08
N GLU A 159 -2.42 -33.20 6.30
CA GLU A 159 -1.82 -33.69 7.54
C GLU A 159 -2.09 -32.74 8.72
N GLU A 160 -1.84 -31.44 8.56
CA GLU A 160 -2.08 -30.44 9.61
C GLU A 160 -3.56 -30.39 10.02
N ARG A 161 -4.50 -30.48 9.06
CA ARG A 161 -5.93 -30.56 9.38
C ARG A 161 -6.28 -31.80 10.19
N ASN A 162 -5.67 -32.94 9.86
CA ASN A 162 -5.91 -34.18 10.60
C ASN A 162 -5.40 -34.05 12.04
N GLU A 163 -4.22 -33.48 12.26
CA GLU A 163 -3.67 -33.22 13.60
C GLU A 163 -4.56 -32.28 14.42
N LEU A 164 -5.02 -31.18 13.82
CA LEU A 164 -5.93 -30.24 14.48
C LEU A 164 -7.27 -30.90 14.84
N THR A 165 -7.79 -31.77 13.99
CA THR A 165 -9.02 -32.52 14.25
C THR A 165 -8.84 -33.52 15.40
N LEU A 166 -7.70 -34.19 15.44
CA LEU A 166 -7.35 -35.10 16.54
C LEU A 166 -7.22 -34.34 17.87
N LEU A 167 -6.56 -33.17 17.87
CA LEU A 167 -6.44 -32.31 19.04
C LEU A 167 -7.81 -31.81 19.53
N ALA A 168 -8.70 -31.43 18.61
CA ALA A 168 -10.05 -30.97 18.94
C ALA A 168 -10.93 -32.08 19.55
N ALA A 169 -10.65 -33.35 19.24
CA ALA A 169 -11.37 -34.50 19.78
C ALA A 169 -10.95 -34.87 21.21
N GLU A 170 -9.82 -34.35 21.71
CA GLU A 170 -9.36 -34.62 23.08
C GLU A 170 -10.26 -33.95 24.12
N HIS A 171 -10.69 -34.71 25.14
CA HIS A 171 -11.55 -34.20 26.21
C HIS A 171 -10.90 -33.12 27.10
N ASP A 172 -9.57 -33.12 27.23
CA ASP A 172 -8.81 -32.20 28.09
C ASP A 172 -8.18 -31.01 27.35
N ILE A 173 -8.56 -30.76 26.09
CA ILE A 173 -7.94 -29.74 25.24
C ILE A 173 -7.99 -28.33 25.87
N HIS A 174 -9.10 -27.98 26.52
CA HIS A 174 -9.25 -26.69 27.20
C HIS A 174 -8.19 -26.51 28.29
N GLN A 175 -7.98 -27.53 29.13
CA GLN A 175 -6.97 -27.45 30.19
C GLN A 175 -5.55 -27.37 29.63
N LYS A 176 -5.26 -28.11 28.56
CA LYS A 176 -3.98 -28.02 27.86
C LYS A 176 -3.73 -26.60 27.35
N ILE A 177 -4.70 -26.00 26.67
CA ILE A 177 -4.61 -24.62 26.17
C ILE A 177 -4.37 -23.63 27.32
N PHE A 178 -5.16 -23.71 28.40
CA PHE A 178 -5.02 -22.78 29.53
C PHE A 178 -3.65 -22.89 30.22
N LYS A 179 -3.09 -24.09 30.35
CA LYS A 179 -1.75 -24.32 30.89
C LYS A 179 -0.64 -23.84 29.95
N SER A 180 -0.88 -23.88 28.63
CA SER A 180 0.05 -23.39 27.61
C SER A 180 0.15 -21.86 27.55
N ILE A 181 -0.83 -21.13 28.09
CA ILE A 181 -0.75 -19.66 28.18
C ILE A 181 0.18 -19.25 29.32
N ALA A 182 1.26 -18.53 28.95
CA ALA A 182 2.29 -18.04 29.86
C ALA A 182 2.79 -19.13 30.85
N PRO A 183 3.45 -20.20 30.35
CA PRO A 183 3.92 -21.31 31.20
C PRO A 183 4.99 -20.88 32.20
N GLU A 184 5.71 -19.79 31.92
CA GLU A 184 6.73 -19.19 32.79
C GLU A 184 6.13 -18.58 34.08
N LEU A 185 4.83 -18.29 34.10
CA LEU A 185 4.16 -17.67 35.24
C LEU A 185 3.42 -18.74 36.06
N TYR A 186 3.72 -18.79 37.36
CA TYR A 186 3.05 -19.67 38.30
C TYR A 186 1.70 -19.07 38.74
N GLY A 187 0.66 -19.91 38.76
CA GLY A 187 -0.69 -19.55 39.21
C GLY A 187 -1.49 -18.68 38.23
N MET A 188 -2.45 -17.93 38.77
CA MET A 188 -3.40 -17.07 38.02
C MET A 188 -4.24 -17.82 36.98
N ASP A 189 -4.75 -19.00 37.32
CA ASP A 189 -5.47 -19.87 36.39
C ASP A 189 -6.68 -19.19 35.74
N GLU A 190 -7.41 -18.36 36.50
CA GLU A 190 -8.57 -17.61 35.96
C GLU A 190 -8.16 -16.52 34.96
N VAL A 191 -7.02 -15.87 35.19
CA VAL A 191 -6.49 -14.87 34.25
C VAL A 191 -6.04 -15.56 32.95
N LYS A 192 -5.38 -16.71 33.05
CA LYS A 192 -4.95 -17.51 31.89
C LYS A 192 -6.14 -18.02 31.09
N LYS A 193 -7.20 -18.51 31.76
CA LYS A 193 -8.46 -18.89 31.12
C LYS A 193 -9.09 -17.72 30.37
N ALA A 194 -9.16 -16.53 31.00
CA ALA A 194 -9.70 -15.34 30.37
C ALA A 194 -8.88 -14.90 29.14
N CYS A 195 -7.54 -14.94 29.22
CA CYS A 195 -6.65 -14.65 28.09
C CYS A 195 -6.85 -15.65 26.92
N ALA A 196 -7.07 -16.93 27.20
CA ALA A 196 -7.39 -17.91 26.15
C ALA A 196 -8.70 -17.55 25.44
N CYS A 197 -9.77 -17.27 26.20
CA CYS A 197 -11.04 -16.86 25.63
C CYS A 197 -10.93 -15.55 24.83
N LEU A 198 -10.05 -14.63 25.25
CA LEU A 198 -9.78 -13.38 24.54
C LEU A 198 -9.15 -13.66 23.16
N LEU A 199 -8.18 -14.57 23.09
CA LEU A 199 -7.47 -14.91 21.85
C LEU A 199 -8.37 -15.62 20.83
N PHE A 200 -9.27 -16.50 21.29
CA PHE A 200 -10.25 -17.13 20.39
C PHE A 200 -11.38 -16.20 19.97
N GLY A 201 -11.71 -15.19 20.80
CA GLY A 201 -12.78 -14.24 20.52
C GLY A 201 -14.16 -14.88 20.47
N GLY A 202 -15.13 -14.14 19.95
CA GLY A 202 -16.49 -14.62 19.76
C GLY A 202 -16.99 -14.35 18.33
N THR A 203 -18.18 -14.86 18.02
CA THR A 203 -18.75 -14.70 16.67
C THR A 203 -19.48 -13.37 16.54
N ARG A 204 -19.13 -12.59 15.51
CA ARG A 204 -19.86 -11.37 15.13
C ARG A 204 -21.21 -11.78 14.53
N LYS A 205 -22.31 -11.29 15.11
CA LYS A 205 -23.67 -11.59 14.64
C LYS A 205 -24.29 -10.35 13.99
N ARG A 206 -24.92 -10.53 12.83
CA ARG A 206 -25.76 -9.50 12.20
C ARG A 206 -27.21 -9.86 12.46
N ILE A 207 -27.97 -8.96 13.07
CA ILE A 207 -29.40 -9.09 13.25
C ILE A 207 -30.07 -8.16 12.24
N GLY A 208 -30.80 -8.72 11.27
CA GLY A 208 -31.33 -7.95 10.16
C GLY A 208 -30.24 -7.34 9.27
N GLU A 209 -30.56 -6.24 8.58
CA GLU A 209 -29.63 -5.57 7.66
C GLU A 209 -28.68 -4.57 8.35
N GLU A 210 -29.12 -3.87 9.40
CA GLU A 210 -28.36 -2.74 9.96
C GLU A 210 -27.61 -3.04 11.28
N THR A 211 -28.08 -3.97 12.12
CA THR A 211 -27.51 -4.12 13.47
C THR A 211 -26.41 -5.17 13.52
N LYS A 212 -25.19 -4.74 13.84
CA LYS A 212 -24.04 -5.62 14.08
C LYS A 212 -23.76 -5.73 15.58
N ILE A 213 -23.75 -6.95 16.11
CA ILE A 213 -23.36 -7.24 17.49
C ILE A 213 -21.89 -7.61 17.54
N ARG A 214 -21.15 -6.96 18.44
CA ARG A 214 -19.75 -7.27 18.72
C ARG A 214 -19.62 -8.69 19.29
N GLY A 215 -18.75 -9.50 18.69
CA GLY A 215 -18.43 -10.85 19.18
C GLY A 215 -17.27 -10.88 20.18
N ASP A 216 -16.37 -9.90 20.10
CA ASP A 216 -15.09 -9.92 20.82
C ASP A 216 -15.22 -9.41 22.25
N ILE A 217 -14.50 -10.05 23.18
CA ILE A 217 -14.47 -9.65 24.59
C ILE A 217 -13.34 -8.65 24.87
N ASN A 218 -13.52 -7.83 25.90
CA ASN A 218 -12.46 -6.94 26.42
C ASN A 218 -12.12 -7.37 27.85
N MET A 219 -10.82 -7.39 28.18
CA MET A 219 -10.33 -7.77 29.50
C MET A 219 -9.61 -6.60 30.17
N LEU A 220 -9.95 -6.33 31.44
CA LEU A 220 -9.23 -5.38 32.28
C LEU A 220 -8.56 -6.13 33.43
N MET A 221 -7.25 -5.95 33.58
CA MET A 221 -6.47 -6.53 34.68
C MET A 221 -6.06 -5.46 35.69
N LEU A 222 -6.60 -5.54 36.90
CA LEU A 222 -6.27 -4.68 38.04
C LEU A 222 -5.65 -5.52 39.16
N GLY A 223 -4.85 -4.90 40.02
CA GLY A 223 -4.26 -5.56 41.19
C GLY A 223 -2.95 -4.93 41.64
N ASP A 224 -2.25 -5.59 42.56
CA ASP A 224 -0.99 -5.08 43.11
C ASP A 224 0.14 -5.01 42.08
N PRO A 225 1.15 -4.15 42.31
CA PRO A 225 2.41 -4.23 41.58
C PRO A 225 3.07 -5.60 41.80
N SER A 226 3.94 -6.01 40.88
CA SER A 226 4.72 -7.27 40.96
C SER A 226 3.94 -8.60 40.76
N VAL A 227 2.65 -8.57 40.42
CA VAL A 227 1.86 -9.78 40.08
C VAL A 227 2.04 -10.23 38.61
N ALA A 228 3.16 -9.86 37.96
CA ALA A 228 3.49 -10.21 36.58
C ALA A 228 2.44 -9.90 35.48
N LYS A 229 1.44 -9.04 35.74
CA LYS A 229 0.39 -8.65 34.78
C LYS A 229 0.96 -8.16 33.43
N SER A 230 2.01 -7.34 33.45
CA SER A 230 2.67 -6.88 32.22
C SER A 230 3.36 -8.00 31.45
N GLN A 231 3.81 -9.06 32.11
CA GLN A 231 4.40 -10.23 31.43
C GLN A 231 3.33 -11.07 30.74
N VAL A 232 2.14 -11.19 31.34
CA VAL A 232 0.98 -11.81 30.68
C VAL A 232 0.64 -11.06 29.39
N LEU A 233 0.54 -9.73 29.43
CA LEU A 233 0.28 -8.91 28.23
C LEU A 233 1.36 -9.08 27.15
N LYS A 234 2.64 -9.12 27.54
CA LYS A 234 3.75 -9.40 26.60
C LYS A 234 3.70 -10.81 26.01
N PHE A 235 3.15 -11.79 26.74
CA PHE A 235 2.93 -13.13 26.20
C PHE A 235 1.78 -13.12 25.18
N VAL A 236 0.66 -12.49 25.50
CA VAL A 236 -0.49 -12.33 24.59
C VAL A 236 -0.07 -11.63 23.30
N ASN A 237 0.72 -10.56 23.39
CA ASN A 237 1.26 -9.83 22.23
C ASN A 237 2.26 -10.64 21.39
N ARG A 238 2.79 -11.77 21.89
CA ARG A 238 3.64 -12.68 21.10
C ARG A 238 2.84 -13.85 20.51
N CYS A 239 1.72 -14.21 21.14
CA CYS A 239 0.90 -15.34 20.77
C CYS A 239 -0.20 -14.97 19.77
N ALA A 240 -0.71 -13.73 19.83
CA ALA A 240 -1.72 -13.24 18.90
C ALA A 240 -1.12 -13.09 17.50
N PRO A 241 -1.86 -13.45 16.43
CA PRO A 241 -1.39 -13.28 15.06
C PRO A 241 -1.19 -11.79 14.71
N ILE A 242 -2.13 -10.96 15.16
CA ILE A 242 -2.11 -9.50 15.02
C ILE A 242 -2.18 -8.91 16.42
N SER A 243 -1.15 -8.19 16.84
CA SER A 243 -1.22 -7.43 18.09
C SER A 243 -0.31 -6.21 18.14
N VAL A 244 -0.80 -5.18 18.84
CA VAL A 244 -0.06 -3.94 19.07
C VAL A 244 0.00 -3.69 20.58
N TYR A 245 1.22 -3.62 21.10
CA TYR A 245 1.48 -3.28 22.50
C TYR A 245 1.76 -1.79 22.64
N THR A 246 0.93 -1.10 23.43
CA THR A 246 1.04 0.34 23.66
C THR A 246 1.16 0.66 25.14
N SER A 247 2.05 1.59 25.49
CA SER A 247 2.20 2.05 26.87
C SER A 247 1.53 3.39 27.04
N GLY A 248 0.65 3.51 28.04
CA GLY A 248 -0.21 4.69 28.25
C GLY A 248 0.50 6.04 28.43
N LYS A 249 1.84 6.07 28.63
CA LYS A 249 2.62 7.33 28.64
C LYS A 249 3.03 7.82 27.25
N GLY A 250 3.08 6.94 26.25
CA GLY A 250 3.47 7.26 24.86
C GLY A 250 2.30 7.33 23.89
N SER A 251 1.10 6.94 24.33
CA SER A 251 -0.09 6.87 23.49
C SER A 251 -0.91 8.15 23.59
N SER A 252 -0.90 8.97 22.53
CA SER A 252 -1.87 10.07 22.38
C SER A 252 -3.22 9.51 21.89
N ALA A 253 -4.31 10.26 22.10
CA ALA A 253 -5.63 9.87 21.58
C ALA A 253 -5.61 9.69 20.05
N ALA A 254 -4.84 10.52 19.35
CA ALA A 254 -4.59 10.42 17.92
C ALA A 254 -3.76 9.18 17.56
N GLY A 255 -2.81 8.77 18.40
CA GLY A 255 -2.01 7.57 18.20
C GLY A 255 -2.71 6.26 18.55
N LEU A 256 -3.78 6.29 19.35
CA LEU A 256 -4.66 5.13 19.60
C LEU A 256 -5.68 4.94 18.49
N THR A 257 -6.28 6.03 18.00
CA THR A 257 -7.34 6.03 16.98
C THR A 257 -6.78 6.36 15.59
N ALA A 258 -7.63 6.67 14.60
CA ALA A 258 -7.16 7.22 13.33
C ALA A 258 -7.08 8.75 13.41
N ALA A 259 -6.01 9.34 12.89
CA ALA A 259 -5.88 10.78 12.74
C ALA A 259 -6.06 11.19 11.27
N VAL A 260 -6.82 12.27 11.02
CA VAL A 260 -6.91 12.88 9.70
C VAL A 260 -5.84 13.95 9.59
N MET A 261 -4.86 13.71 8.74
CA MET A 261 -3.78 14.65 8.43
C MET A 261 -4.06 15.33 7.09
N ARG A 262 -3.75 16.62 6.98
CA ARG A 262 -3.87 17.36 5.72
C ARG A 262 -2.48 17.58 5.14
N ASP A 263 -2.27 17.10 3.93
CA ASP A 263 -1.01 17.32 3.21
C ASP A 263 -0.93 18.79 2.75
N SER A 264 0.29 19.24 2.45
CA SER A 264 0.64 20.51 1.83
C SER A 264 -0.15 20.81 0.54
N GLN A 265 -0.56 19.77 -0.19
CA GLN A 265 -1.40 19.85 -1.39
C GLN A 265 -2.91 20.00 -1.07
N GLY A 266 -3.28 20.07 0.20
CA GLY A 266 -4.66 20.21 0.65
C GLY A 266 -5.47 18.90 0.69
N VAL A 267 -4.86 17.77 0.30
CA VAL A 267 -5.46 16.42 0.32
C VAL A 267 -5.48 15.88 1.76
N PHE A 268 -6.58 15.25 2.15
CA PHE A 268 -6.69 14.57 3.44
C PHE A 268 -6.16 13.15 3.34
N SER A 269 -5.25 12.79 4.24
CA SER A 269 -4.72 11.44 4.43
C SER A 269 -5.09 10.94 5.82
N LEU A 270 -5.50 9.67 5.92
CA LEU A 270 -5.73 9.00 7.19
C LEU A 270 -4.42 8.37 7.66
N GLU A 271 -3.98 8.73 8.86
CA GLU A 271 -2.90 8.06 9.57
C GLU A 271 -3.53 7.13 10.62
N GLY A 272 -3.35 5.82 10.44
CA GLY A 272 -3.90 4.81 11.34
C GLY A 272 -3.08 4.73 12.62
N GLY A 273 -3.72 4.90 13.77
CA GLY A 273 -3.11 4.60 15.07
C GLY A 273 -3.23 3.13 15.44
N ALA A 274 -2.83 2.81 16.66
CA ALA A 274 -2.68 1.44 17.16
C ALA A 274 -3.93 0.57 16.98
N MET A 275 -5.13 1.13 17.15
CA MET A 275 -6.38 0.38 17.01
C MET A 275 -6.71 0.03 15.56
N VAL A 276 -6.33 0.88 14.60
CA VAL A 276 -6.53 0.62 13.16
C VAL A 276 -5.55 -0.44 12.68
N LEU A 277 -4.32 -0.38 13.17
CA LEU A 277 -3.27 -1.36 12.84
C LEU A 277 -3.62 -2.76 13.36
N ALA A 278 -4.26 -2.83 14.53
CA ALA A 278 -4.65 -4.06 15.19
C ALA A 278 -6.08 -4.54 14.84
N ASP A 279 -6.66 -4.12 13.71
CA ASP A 279 -7.98 -4.63 13.33
C ASP A 279 -7.96 -6.16 13.15
N GLY A 280 -9.00 -6.82 13.64
CA GLY A 280 -9.09 -8.28 13.73
C GLY A 280 -8.16 -8.94 14.77
N GLY A 281 -7.35 -8.16 15.51
CA GLY A 281 -6.37 -8.66 16.47
C GLY A 281 -6.62 -8.23 17.92
N VAL A 282 -5.53 -8.18 18.70
CA VAL A 282 -5.53 -7.78 20.11
C VAL A 282 -4.66 -6.55 20.34
N VAL A 283 -5.18 -5.53 21.02
CA VAL A 283 -4.40 -4.38 21.50
C VAL A 283 -4.12 -4.56 23.00
N CYS A 284 -2.87 -4.42 23.41
CA CYS A 284 -2.41 -4.53 24.79
C CYS A 284 -1.87 -3.21 25.34
#